data_AF-A0AAU5DAF3-F1
#
_entry.id   AF-A0AAU5DAF3-F1
#
_cell.length_a   1.000
_cell.length_b   1.000
_cell.length_c   1.000
_cell.angle_alpha   90.00
_cell.angle_beta   90.00
_cell.angle_gamma   90.00
#
_symmetry.space_group_name_H-M   'P 1'
#
loop_
_entity.id
_entity.type
_entity.pdbx_description
1 polymer ?
#
loop_
_entity_poly.entity_id
_entity_poly.type
_entity_poly.pdbx_seq_one_letter_code
_entity_poly.pdbx_strand_id
1 'polypeptide(L)'
;MAVQLGLQPDIEVVASVIARPAVALTDSVDRVPALLGEDPECRVLVLTGSAHEGLAAAVLAVGGAGLVLRDGPLDDLADSIRRASRGETVIDPALAP
;
A
#
# COMPACT_ATOMS: atom_id res chain seq x y z
N MET A 1 -21.78 -1.48 -4.36
CA MET A 1 -21.72 -0.63 -3.15
C MET A 1 -20.28 -0.61 -2.66
N ALA A 2 -19.43 0.21 -3.29
CA ALA A 2 -18.15 0.54 -2.70
C ALA A 2 -18.41 1.63 -1.67
N VAL A 3 -17.93 1.41 -0.46
CA VAL A 3 -18.05 2.37 0.62
C VAL A 3 -16.98 3.41 0.36
N GLN A 4 -17.40 4.58 -0.12
CA GLN A 4 -16.58 5.77 -0.30
C GLN A 4 -16.13 6.26 1.09
N LEU A 5 -15.15 5.58 1.66
CA LEU A 5 -14.37 6.09 2.79
C LEU A 5 -13.60 7.27 2.21
N GLY A 6 -14.11 8.48 2.41
CA GLY A 6 -13.68 9.72 1.76
C GLY A 6 -12.23 10.09 2.02
N LEU A 7 -11.31 9.32 1.44
CA LEU A 7 -9.89 9.58 1.37
C LEU A 7 -9.69 10.83 0.54
N GLN A 8 -10.00 10.77 -0.75
CA GLN A 8 -9.96 11.88 -1.70
C GLN A 8 -10.94 11.60 -2.86
N PRO A 9 -11.43 12.61 -3.61
CA PRO A 9 -12.42 12.42 -4.67
C PRO A 9 -11.98 11.49 -5.81
N ASP A 10 -10.67 11.27 -5.98
CA ASP A 10 -10.05 10.37 -6.96
C ASP A 10 -9.77 8.96 -6.41
N ILE A 11 -10.03 8.70 -5.13
CA ILE A 11 -9.76 7.42 -4.47
C ILE A 11 -11.07 6.77 -4.00
N GLU A 12 -11.35 5.60 -4.57
CA GLU A 12 -12.45 4.74 -4.14
C GLU A 12 -11.91 3.58 -3.31
N VAL A 13 -12.44 3.39 -2.10
CA VAL A 13 -12.05 2.26 -1.25
C VAL A 13 -13.00 1.10 -1.48
N VAL A 14 -12.43 -0.04 -1.84
CA VAL A 14 -13.13 -1.31 -2.03
C VAL A 14 -12.67 -2.31 -0.98
N ALA A 15 -13.61 -3.05 -0.41
CA ALA A 15 -13.30 -4.04 0.63
C ALA A 15 -12.85 -5.41 0.05
N SER A 16 -12.83 -5.57 -1.27
CA SER A 16 -12.59 -6.85 -1.93
C SER A 16 -11.65 -6.72 -3.12
N VAL A 17 -10.72 -7.68 -3.20
CA VAL A 17 -9.80 -7.90 -4.32
C VAL A 17 -10.51 -8.22 -5.64
N ILE A 18 -11.77 -8.67 -5.60
CA ILE A 18 -12.58 -8.94 -6.81
C ILE A 18 -12.77 -7.68 -7.64
N ALA A 19 -12.77 -6.51 -7.00
CA ALA A 19 -12.83 -5.23 -7.70
C ALA A 19 -11.53 -4.87 -8.44
N ARG A 20 -10.47 -5.68 -8.31
CA ARG A 20 -9.14 -5.48 -8.88
C ARG A 20 -8.62 -4.06 -8.63
N PRO A 21 -8.40 -3.70 -7.36
CA PRO A 21 -7.92 -2.38 -7.02
C PRO A 21 -6.52 -2.18 -7.61
N ALA A 22 -6.25 -0.99 -8.15
CA ALA A 22 -4.90 -0.64 -8.60
C ALA A 22 -3.87 -0.72 -7.45
N VAL A 23 -4.32 -0.42 -6.23
CA VAL A 23 -3.50 -0.48 -5.01
C VAL A 23 -4.26 -1.19 -3.90
N ALA A 24 -3.64 -2.21 -3.30
CA ALA A 24 -4.09 -2.85 -2.07
C ALA A 24 -3.28 -2.35 -0.88
N LEU A 25 -3.96 -2.12 0.24
CA LEU A 25 -3.33 -1.79 1.52
C LEU A 25 -3.38 -3.01 2.43
N THR A 26 -2.26 -3.32 3.08
CA THR A 26 -2.18 -4.39 4.09
C THR A 26 -1.29 -3.96 5.23
N ASP A 27 -1.45 -4.54 6.41
CA ASP A 27 -0.55 -4.33 7.56
C ASP A 27 0.33 -5.54 7.86
N SER A 28 0.38 -6.50 6.93
CA SER A 28 1.13 -7.74 7.07
C SER A 28 1.95 -8.01 5.81
N VAL A 29 3.25 -8.14 5.97
CA VAL A 29 4.19 -8.49 4.89
C VAL A 29 3.86 -9.86 4.30
N ASP A 30 3.46 -10.82 5.14
CA ASP A 30 3.15 -12.20 4.73
C ASP A 30 1.93 -12.29 3.79
N ARG A 31 1.05 -11.28 3.79
CA ARG A 31 -0.12 -11.23 2.90
C ARG A 31 0.21 -10.74 1.50
N VAL A 32 1.35 -10.09 1.30
CA VAL A 32 1.74 -9.51 0.02
C VAL A 32 1.77 -10.56 -1.10
N PRO A 33 2.42 -11.73 -0.96
CA PRO A 33 2.43 -12.73 -2.02
C PRO A 33 1.04 -13.28 -2.36
N ALA A 34 0.17 -13.43 -1.36
CA ALA A 34 -1.19 -13.92 -1.57
C ALA A 34 -2.02 -12.92 -2.39
N LEU A 35 -1.94 -11.62 -2.05
CA LEU A 35 -2.62 -10.56 -2.79
C LEU A 35 -2.14 -10.47 -4.24
N LEU A 36 -0.82 -10.55 -4.45
CA LEU A 36 -0.22 -10.57 -5.79
C LEU A 36 -0.55 -11.84 -6.58
N GLY A 37 -0.80 -12.96 -5.89
CA GLY A 37 -1.26 -14.20 -6.50
C GLY A 37 -2.71 -14.12 -6.99
N GLU A 38 -3.56 -13.32 -6.35
CA GLU A 38 -4.93 -13.05 -6.77
C GLU A 38 -5.01 -12.04 -7.91
N ASP A 39 -4.18 -11.00 -7.87
CA ASP A 39 -4.06 -9.98 -8.92
C ASP A 39 -2.60 -9.51 -9.10
N PRO A 40 -1.88 -10.05 -10.11
CA PRO A 40 -0.49 -9.68 -10.38
C PRO A 40 -0.28 -8.23 -10.83
N GLU A 41 -1.33 -7.54 -11.30
CA GLU A 41 -1.26 -6.13 -11.68
C GLU A 41 -1.45 -5.19 -10.48
N CYS A 42 -1.97 -5.71 -9.36
CA CYS A 42 -2.20 -4.95 -8.15
C CYS A 42 -0.88 -4.53 -7.48
N ARG A 43 -0.84 -3.28 -6.99
CA ARG A 43 0.29 -2.76 -6.22
C ARG A 43 -0.01 -2.85 -4.73
N VAL A 44 0.84 -3.52 -3.95
CA VAL A 44 0.58 -3.74 -2.52
C VAL A 44 1.44 -2.79 -1.68
N LEU A 45 0.81 -1.86 -0.95
CA LEU A 45 1.48 -1.05 0.05
C LEU A 45 1.26 -1.66 1.44
N VAL A 46 2.35 -1.76 2.22
CA VAL A 46 2.30 -2.21 3.60
C VAL A 46 2.23 -0.99 4.53
N LEU A 47 1.21 -0.94 5.39
CA LEU A 47 1.05 0.07 6.42
C LEU A 47 1.67 -0.41 7.73
N THR A 48 2.50 0.42 8.34
CA THR A 48 3.12 0.12 9.64
C THR A 48 3.01 1.27 10.63
N GLY A 49 2.90 0.97 11.93
CA GLY A 49 3.01 1.99 12.98
C GLY A 49 4.47 2.29 13.37
N SER A 50 5.41 1.42 12.98
CA SER A 50 6.84 1.61 13.24
C SER A 50 7.68 0.93 12.16
N ALA A 51 8.81 1.54 11.81
CA ALA A 51 9.84 0.84 11.07
C ALA A 51 10.91 0.32 12.01
N HIS A 52 11.42 -0.85 11.68
CA HIS A 52 12.72 -1.29 12.12
C HIS A 52 13.60 -1.47 10.89
N GLU A 53 14.91 -1.52 11.12
CA GLU A 53 15.88 -1.79 10.06
C GLU A 53 15.51 -3.07 9.31
N GLY A 54 15.59 -3.02 7.98
CA GLY A 54 15.26 -4.14 7.10
C GLY A 54 13.78 -4.36 6.79
N LEU A 55 12.82 -3.68 7.45
CA LEU A 55 11.39 -3.87 7.16
C LEU A 55 11.04 -3.48 5.71
N ALA A 56 11.52 -2.33 5.25
CA ALA A 56 11.34 -1.90 3.86
C ALA A 56 11.93 -2.92 2.88
N ALA A 57 13.13 -3.42 3.14
CA ALA A 57 13.76 -4.45 2.30
C ALA A 57 12.96 -5.75 2.29
N ALA A 58 12.41 -6.18 3.43
CA ALA A 58 11.56 -7.37 3.52
C ALA A 58 10.26 -7.23 2.71
N VAL A 59 9.62 -6.05 2.75
CA VAL A 59 8.43 -5.77 1.92
C VAL A 59 8.75 -5.85 0.43
N LEU A 60 9.85 -5.24 0.00
CA LEU A 60 10.25 -5.27 -1.40
C LEU A 60 10.63 -6.69 -1.85
N ALA A 61 11.27 -7.47 -0.97
CA ALA A 61 11.68 -8.84 -1.27
C ALA A 61 10.50 -9.78 -1.56
N VAL A 62 9.32 -9.51 -0.97
CA VAL A 62 8.09 -10.26 -1.23
C VAL A 62 7.22 -9.68 -2.35
N GLY A 63 7.72 -8.66 -3.07
CA GLY A 63 7.04 -8.04 -4.21
C GLY A 63 6.15 -6.84 -3.86
N GLY A 64 6.20 -6.35 -2.62
CA GLY A 64 5.46 -5.16 -2.22
C GLY A 64 5.88 -3.92 -3.00
N ALA A 65 4.92 -3.03 -3.25
CA ALA A 65 5.15 -1.75 -3.90
C ALA A 65 5.72 -0.69 -2.94
N GLY A 66 5.64 -0.92 -1.62
CA GLY A 66 6.09 0.09 -0.67
C GLY A 66 5.70 -0.14 0.78
N LEU A 67 6.27 0.69 1.66
CA LEU A 67 6.02 0.71 3.10
C LEU A 67 5.68 2.15 3.51
N VAL A 68 4.53 2.33 4.16
CA VAL A 68 3.97 3.64 4.54
C VAL A 68 3.61 3.66 6.02
N LEU A 69 3.79 4.80 6.70
CA LEU A 69 3.32 4.93 8.08
C LEU A 69 1.79 4.98 8.13
N ARG A 70 1.22 4.20 9.06
CA ARG A 70 -0.23 4.17 9.33
C ARG A 70 -0.72 5.48 9.94
N ASP A 71 0.12 6.12 10.75
CA ASP A 71 -0.24 7.27 11.58
C ASP A 71 0.07 8.62 10.90
N GLY A 72 0.45 8.60 9.62
CA GLY A 72 0.71 9.79 8.83
C GLY A 72 -0.57 10.54 8.43
N PRO A 73 -0.45 11.79 7.95
CA PRO A 73 -1.54 12.53 7.34
C PRO A 73 -2.22 11.76 6.21
N LEU A 74 -3.54 11.90 6.10
CA LEU A 74 -4.33 11.20 5.07
C LEU A 74 -3.91 11.60 3.64
N ASP A 75 -3.49 12.85 3.45
CA ASP A 75 -3.00 13.35 2.16
C ASP A 75 -1.68 12.68 1.75
N ASP A 76 -0.81 12.34 2.71
CA ASP A 76 0.45 11.63 2.44
C ASP A 76 0.19 10.17 2.04
N LEU A 77 -0.82 9.54 2.67
CA LEU A 77 -1.29 8.22 2.25
C LEU A 77 -1.90 8.28 0.84
N ALA A 78 -2.70 9.31 0.54
CA ALA A 78 -3.28 9.48 -0.79
C ALA A 78 -2.20 9.69 -1.86
N ASP A 79 -1.16 10.49 -1.59
CA ASP A 79 -0.01 10.64 -2.50
C ASP A 79 0.73 9.31 -2.70
N SER A 80 0.97 8.58 -1.61
CA SER A 80 1.58 7.25 -1.64
C SER A 80 0.80 6.28 -2.53
N ILE A 81 -0.53 6.28 -2.42
CA ILE A 81 -1.42 5.47 -3.27
C ILE A 81 -1.28 5.88 -4.74
N ARG A 82 -1.29 7.18 -5.07
CA ARG A 82 -1.15 7.65 -6.46
C ARG A 82 0.20 7.29 -7.08
N ARG A 83 1.27 7.38 -6.30
CA ARG A 83 2.61 7.01 -6.75
C ARG A 83 2.70 5.50 -6.99
N ALA A 84 2.21 4.69 -6.05
CA ALA A 84 2.14 3.25 -6.22
C ALA A 84 1.30 2.86 -7.44
N SER A 85 0.15 3.51 -7.67
CA SER A 85 -0.70 3.23 -8.83
C SER A 85 -0.02 3.56 -10.17
N ARG A 86 0.98 4.44 -10.17
CA ARG A 86 1.84 4.74 -11.34
C ARG A 86 3.01 3.77 -11.50
N GLY A 87 3.13 2.81 -10.60
CA GLY A 87 4.18 1.80 -10.59
C GLY A 87 5.45 2.23 -9.86
N GLU A 88 5.41 3.33 -9.10
CA GLU A 88 6.54 3.75 -8.27
C GLU A 88 6.68 2.88 -7.02
N THR A 89 7.93 2.70 -6.57
CA THR A 89 8.20 2.17 -5.23
C THR A 89 8.09 3.29 -4.20
N VAL A 90 7.25 3.09 -3.19
CA VAL A 90 6.96 4.12 -2.18
C VAL A 90 7.49 3.69 -0.82
N ILE A 91 8.56 4.32 -0.36
CA ILE A 91 9.02 4.20 1.02
C ILE A 91 8.78 5.55 1.68
N ASP A 92 8.02 5.54 2.77
CA ASP A 92 7.80 6.75 3.57
C ASP A 92 9.15 7.33 4.02
N PRO A 93 9.41 8.63 3.77
CA PRO A 93 10.67 9.27 4.13
C PRO A 93 11.02 9.15 5.62
N ALA A 94 10.02 9.06 6.50
CA ALA A 94 10.24 8.88 7.94
C ALA A 94 10.76 7.46 8.28
N LEU A 95 10.68 6.53 7.33
CA LEU A 95 11.20 5.16 7.42
C LEU A 95 12.50 4.95 6.62
N ALA A 96 12.92 5.96 5.87
CA ALA A 96 14.20 5.97 5.20
C ALA A 96 15.33 6.21 6.23
N PRO A 97 16.49 5.53 6.09
CA PRO A 97 17.64 5.68 6.99
C PRO A 97 18.28 7.07 6.93
#